data_AF-A0A3D4PE45-F1
#
_entry.id   AF-A0A3D4PE45-F1
#
_cell.length_a   1.000
_cell.length_b   1.000
_cell.length_c   1.000
_cell.angle_alpha   90.00
_cell.angle_beta   90.00
_cell.angle_gamma   90.00
#
_symmetry.space_group_name_H-M   'P 1'
#
loop_
_entity.id
_entity.type
_entity.pdbx_description
1 polymer ?
#
loop_
_entity_poly.entity_id
_entity_poly.type
_entity_poly.pdbx_seq_one_letter_code
_entity_poly.pdbx_strand_id
1 'polypeptide(L)' 'SLRLDTDWYESTRHELEHLYPRLSPGGVLIIDDYGHWEGARQAVDEYFAEHHIPMLLHRTDYTGRIGVKAA' A
#
# COMPACT_ATOMS: atom_id res chain seq x y z
N SER A 1 -7.51 4.44 9.69
CA SER A 1 -7.33 3.39 8.68
C SER A 1 -7.34 4.05 7.32
N LEU A 2 -6.38 3.70 6.47
CA LEU A 2 -6.34 4.13 5.07
C LEU A 2 -6.73 2.92 4.20
N ARG A 3 -7.74 3.08 3.35
CA ARG A 3 -8.21 2.07 2.41
C ARG A 3 -8.10 2.66 1.01
N LEU A 4 -7.30 2.04 0.16
CA LEU A 4 -7.09 2.43 -1.23
C LEU A 4 -7.96 1.52 -2.11
N ASP A 5 -8.78 2.11 -2.96
CA ASP A 5 -9.79 1.45 -3.80
C ASP A 5 -9.67 2.07 -5.20
N THR A 6 -8.58 1.77 -5.91
CA THR A 6 -8.35 2.27 -7.28
C THR A 6 -7.62 1.28 -8.15
N ASP A 7 -8.25 0.93 -9.27
CA ASP A 7 -7.80 -0.07 -10.25
C ASP A 7 -6.48 0.32 -10.96
N TRP A 8 -5.99 1.57 -10.84
CA TRP A 8 -4.97 2.16 -11.72
C TRP A 8 -3.73 2.63 -10.93
N TYR A 9 -2.54 2.28 -11.45
CA TYR A 9 -1.21 2.59 -10.89
C TYR A 9 -1.09 4.02 -10.35
N GLU A 10 -1.50 5.01 -11.15
CA GLU A 10 -1.35 6.44 -10.83
C GLU A 10 -2.10 6.84 -9.55
N SER A 11 -3.29 6.28 -9.33
CA SER A 11 -4.08 6.60 -8.14
C SER A 11 -3.49 5.96 -6.89
N THR A 12 -3.17 4.66 -6.95
CA THR A 12 -2.50 3.99 -5.83
C THR A 12 -1.20 4.70 -5.45
N ARG A 13 -0.41 5.10 -6.45
CA ARG A 13 0.83 5.85 -6.23
C ARG A 13 0.58 7.21 -5.59
N HIS A 14 -0.38 7.98 -6.12
CA HIS A 14 -0.75 9.28 -5.59
C HIS A 14 -1.20 9.20 -4.13
N GLU A 15 -2.03 8.21 -3.79
CA GLU A 15 -2.51 8.00 -2.43
C GLU A 15 -1.36 7.63 -1.48
N LEU A 16 -0.44 6.75 -1.89
CA LEU A 16 0.74 6.43 -1.09
C LEU A 16 1.61 7.66 -0.83
N GLU A 17 1.90 8.46 -1.86
CA GLU A 17 2.72 9.67 -1.73
C GLU A 17 2.16 10.69 -0.74
N HIS A 18 0.83 10.86 -0.71
CA HIS A 18 0.19 11.90 0.10
C HIS A 18 -0.29 11.41 1.47
N LEU A 19 -0.65 10.13 1.58
CA LEU A 19 -1.34 9.60 2.75
C LEU A 19 -0.45 8.68 3.60
N TYR A 20 0.47 7.91 2.99
CA TYR A 20 1.38 7.05 3.75
C TYR A 20 2.30 7.83 4.72
N PRO A 21 2.85 9.01 4.36
CA PRO A 21 3.63 9.81 5.32
C PRO A 21 2.83 10.25 6.55
N ARG A 22 1.51 10.46 6.38
CA ARG A 22 0.59 10.89 7.46
C ARG A 22 0.11 9.73 8.33
N LEU A 23 0.27 8.49 7.88
CA LEU A 23 -0.01 7.32 8.71
C LEU A 23 0.91 7.33 9.93
N SER A 24 0.35 7.28 11.13
CA SER A 24 1.14 7.26 12.37
C SER A 24 1.95 5.96 12.49
N PRO A 25 3.09 5.97 13.21
CA PRO A 25 3.74 4.75 13.66
C PRO A 25 2.76 3.79 14.35
N GLY A 26 2.83 2.50 14.03
CA GLY A 26 1.86 1.48 14.47
C GLY A 26 0.51 1.53 13.72
N GLY A 27 0.34 2.46 12.79
CA GLY A 27 -0.84 2.56 11.96
C GLY A 27 -0.94 1.42 10.95
N VAL A 28 -2.17 1.03 10.63
CA VAL A 28 -2.47 -0.05 9.69
C VAL A 28 -2.72 0.50 8.29
N LEU A 29 -2.00 -0.04 7.31
CA LEU A 29 -2.22 0.13 5.88
C LEU A 29 -2.96 -1.10 5.34
N ILE A 30 -4.05 -0.88 4.61
CA ILE A 30 -4.82 -1.92 3.94
C ILE A 30 -4.86 -1.59 2.45
N ILE A 31 -4.55 -2.58 1.61
CA ILE A 31 -4.52 -2.48 0.15
C ILE A 31 -5.44 -3.55 -0.39
N ASP A 32 -6.61 -3.18 -0.94
CA ASP A 32 -7.67 -4.14 -1.28
C ASP A 32 -7.39 -4.89 -2.60
N ASP A 33 -6.77 -4.20 -3.57
CA ASP A 33 -6.64 -4.70 -4.94
C ASP A 33 -5.23 -5.13 -5.35
N TYR A 34 -4.34 -5.34 -4.39
CA TYR A 34 -2.94 -5.69 -4.65
C TYR A 34 -2.78 -6.95 -5.52
N GLY A 35 -3.71 -7.92 -5.41
CA GLY A 35 -3.69 -9.15 -6.22
C GLY A 35 -4.56 -9.11 -7.47
N HIS A 36 -5.43 -8.10 -7.65
CA HIS A 36 -6.36 -8.03 -8.79
C HIS A 36 -5.77 -7.26 -9.97
N TRP A 37 -5.03 -6.18 -9.70
CA TRP A 37 -4.52 -5.28 -10.73
C TRP A 37 -3.01 -5.16 -10.65
N GLU A 38 -2.35 -5.46 -11.77
CA GLU A 38 -0.88 -5.39 -11.87
C GLU A 38 -0.34 -3.97 -11.58
N GLY A 39 -1.09 -2.93 -11.99
CA GLY A 39 -0.74 -1.54 -11.73
C GLY A 39 -0.73 -1.15 -10.25
N ALA A 40 -1.75 -1.57 -9.48
CA ALA A 40 -1.80 -1.28 -8.04
C ALA A 40 -0.65 -1.97 -7.29
N ARG A 41 -0.37 -3.23 -7.64
CA ARG A 41 0.79 -3.97 -7.11
C ARG A 41 2.10 -3.25 -7.41
N GLN A 42 2.31 -2.86 -8.66
CA GLN A 42 3.53 -2.20 -9.10
C GLN A 42 3.73 -0.86 -8.36
N ALA A 43 2.68 -0.04 -8.24
CA ALA A 43 2.74 1.24 -7.53
C ALA A 43 3.17 1.08 -6.06
N VAL A 44 2.62 0.06 -5.38
CA VAL A 44 2.95 -0.26 -3.99
C VAL A 44 4.40 -0.74 -3.86
N ASP A 45 4.80 -1.68 -4.71
CA ASP A 45 6.14 -2.29 -4.68
C ASP A 45 7.22 -1.24 -4.97
N GLU A 46 7.02 -0.40 -5.99
CA GLU A 46 7.95 0.67 -6.35
C GLU A 46 8.03 1.74 -5.26
N TYR A 47 6.90 2.16 -4.68
CA TYR A 47 6.89 3.13 -3.59
C TYR A 47 7.71 2.66 -2.38
N PHE A 48 7.48 1.43 -1.92
CA PHE A 48 8.23 0.93 -0.77
C PHE A 48 9.72 0.70 -1.10
N ALA A 49 10.05 0.27 -2.31
CA ALA A 49 11.43 0.11 -2.75
C ALA A 49 12.17 1.45 -2.82
N GLU A 50 11.61 2.46 -3.47
CA GLU A 50 12.22 3.79 -3.65
C GLU A 50 12.46 4.49 -2.29
N HIS A 51 11.50 4.37 -1.38
CA HIS A 51 11.59 4.96 -0.05
C HIS A 51 12.33 4.07 0.97
N HIS A 52 12.84 2.90 0.54
CA HIS A 52 13.56 1.94 1.38
C HIS A 52 12.78 1.55 2.64
N ILE A 53 11.46 1.37 2.49
CA ILE A 53 10.55 1.03 3.58
C ILE A 53 10.44 -0.50 3.66
N PRO A 54 10.97 -1.14 4.72
CA PRO A 54 10.87 -2.59 4.89
C PRO A 54 9.49 -2.99 5.43
N MET A 55 8.45 -2.78 4.63
CA MET A 55 7.07 -3.12 4.99
C MET A 55 6.80 -4.60 4.71
N LEU A 56 6.39 -5.34 5.73
CA LEU A 56 5.82 -6.68 5.54
C LEU A 56 4.34 -6.56 5.19
N LEU A 57 3.97 -7.01 3.99
CA LEU A 57 2.57 -7.09 3.55
C LEU A 57 2.04 -8.53 3.72
N HIS A 58 1.18 -8.74 4.71
CA HIS A 58 0.51 -10.00 4.94
C HIS A 58 -0.72 -10.13 4.03
N ARG A 59 -1.01 -11.33 3.52
CA ARG A 59 -2.21 -11.59 2.71
C ARG A 59 -3.44 -11.67 3.61
N THR A 60 -4.49 -10.93 3.27
CA THR A 60 -5.79 -11.03 3.97
C THR A 60 -6.74 -11.97 3.26
N ASP A 61 -6.76 -11.89 1.93
CA ASP A 61 -7.61 -12.69 1.05
C ASP A 61 -6.93 -12.85 -0.33
N TYR A 62 -7.73 -13.12 -1.38
CA TYR A 62 -7.26 -13.32 -2.74
C TYR A 62 -6.54 -12.09 -3.31
N THR A 63 -7.02 -10.88 -3.02
CA THR A 63 -6.50 -9.62 -3.58
C THR A 63 -5.87 -8.71 -2.53
N GLY A 64 -6.34 -8.79 -1.29
CA GLY A 64 -5.98 -7.88 -0.23
C GLY A 64 -4.61 -8.12 0.43
N ARG A 65 -3.95 -7.02 0.81
CA ARG A 65 -2.75 -6.98 1.65
C ARG A 65 -2.93 -6.04 2.82
N ILE A 66 -2.30 -6.39 3.94
CA ILE A 66 -2.27 -5.56 5.14
C ILE A 66 -0.83 -5.43 5.67
N GLY A 67 -0.47 -4.24 6.13
CA GLY A 67 0.82 -3.96 6.74
C GLY A 67 0.69 -2.99 7.91
N VAL A 68 1.65 -3.02 8.82
CA VAL A 68 1.74 -2.08 9.94
C VAL A 68 2.96 -1.21 9.74
N LYS A 69 2.75 0.11 9.74
CA LYS A 69 3.85 1.08 9.62
C LYS A 69 4.74 0.99 10.85
N ALA A 70 6.00 0.61 10.61
CA ALA A 70 7.05 0.66 11.62
C ALA A 70 7.34 2.11 12.04
N ALA A 71 8.03 2.27 13.16
CA ALA A 71 8.40 3.58 13.72
C ALA A 71 9.28 4.40 12.77
#